data_AF-A0A812WMW3-F1
#
_entry.id   AF-A0A812WMW3-F1
#
_cell.length_a   1.000
_cell.length_b   1.000
_cell.length_c   1.000
_cell.angle_alpha   90.00
_cell.angle_beta   90.00
_cell.angle_gamma   90.00
#
_symmetry.space_group_name_H-M   'P 1'
#
loop_
_entity.id
_entity.type
_entity.pdbx_description
1 polymer ?
#
loop_
_entity_poly.entity_id
_entity_poly.type
_entity_poly.pdbx_seq_one_letter_code
_entity_poly.pdbx_strand_id
1 'polypeptide(L)'
;MLPDIVGIGHQLLHRRVAEEGAWVEAPELMLPTTEEIAEMPTSEREQRARFYLSAFLLTYGVTLVVGTAIMKVGPAICGERRDVYEPMGNTDSEEEDSDTLPTGPVAQGSLSATRQRILFGTVFGANLACCLTAAIASLATNRLSKDTGLDWEVYYLLFLINCTWLVVQAAVAVFRLRGRRKFSLSVFAECTIVGTWPILSDAYDTLKDVLFGALCIQSEYVLLKIIGAASWMYLILIHVYFARDDNCVADLILCYLCVLMAPTTAEDVDGNSTSISYFSFSFVAAWCASASDTVLPLLYKQVTPTKRHLLLYENVPQAVFAVVYLVWEDGGSILVALLNLAIPALQIFLTHTL
;
A
#
# COMPACT_ATOMS: atom_id res chain seq x y z
N MET A 1 -22.73 -38.52 -31.63
CA MET A 1 -22.61 -37.06 -31.74
C MET A 1 -22.43 -36.52 -30.33
N LEU A 2 -21.20 -36.15 -29.94
CA LEU A 2 -21.00 -35.41 -28.70
C LEU A 2 -21.40 -33.95 -28.95
N PRO A 3 -22.16 -33.30 -28.07
CA PRO A 3 -22.38 -31.86 -28.17
C PRO A 3 -21.03 -31.15 -28.05
N ASP A 4 -20.84 -30.12 -28.87
CA ASP A 4 -19.66 -29.26 -28.86
C ASP A 4 -19.67 -28.40 -27.60
N ILE A 5 -19.17 -28.98 -26.51
CA ILE A 5 -19.06 -28.36 -25.19
C ILE A 5 -18.17 -27.09 -25.27
N VAL A 6 -17.23 -27.06 -26.22
CA VAL A 6 -16.34 -25.92 -26.44
C VAL A 6 -17.09 -24.78 -27.13
N GLY A 7 -17.92 -25.08 -28.14
CA GLY A 7 -18.81 -24.11 -28.79
C GLY A 7 -19.87 -23.54 -27.85
N ILE A 8 -20.46 -24.37 -26.98
CA ILE A 8 -21.43 -23.94 -25.96
C ILE A 8 -20.74 -23.07 -24.90
N GLY A 9 -19.53 -23.45 -24.47
CA GLY A 9 -18.70 -22.66 -23.55
C GLY A 9 -18.35 -21.28 -24.12
N HIS A 10 -17.94 -21.22 -25.38
CA HIS A 10 -17.59 -19.97 -26.06
C HIS A 10 -18.81 -19.05 -26.24
N GLN A 11 -19.98 -19.59 -26.60
CA GLN A 11 -21.21 -18.80 -26.72
C GLN A 11 -21.74 -18.32 -25.38
N LEU A 12 -21.64 -19.11 -24.31
CA LEU A 12 -22.02 -18.69 -22.96
C LEU A 12 -21.06 -17.62 -22.40
N LEU A 13 -19.76 -17.73 -22.68
CA LEU A 13 -18.78 -16.72 -22.29
C LEU A 13 -18.99 -15.42 -23.05
N HIS A 14 -19.19 -15.48 -24.37
CA HIS A 14 -19.46 -14.29 -25.18
C HIS A 14 -20.78 -13.62 -24.81
N ARG A 15 -21.80 -14.41 -24.49
CA ARG A 15 -23.11 -13.89 -24.10
C ARG A 15 -23.08 -13.26 -22.72
N ARG A 16 -22.36 -13.83 -21.74
CA ARG A 16 -22.12 -13.16 -20.45
C ARG A 16 -21.25 -11.92 -20.61
N VAL A 17 -20.19 -11.97 -21.39
CA VAL A 17 -19.34 -10.79 -21.64
C VAL A 17 -20.08 -9.71 -22.43
N ALA A 18 -21.12 -10.04 -23.22
CA ALA A 18 -21.94 -9.08 -23.94
C ALA A 18 -23.16 -8.56 -23.15
N GLU A 19 -23.76 -9.39 -22.28
CA GLU A 19 -24.93 -9.02 -21.44
C GLU A 19 -24.49 -8.43 -20.07
N GLU A 20 -23.33 -8.84 -19.53
CA GLU A 20 -22.71 -8.32 -18.29
C GLU A 20 -21.53 -7.37 -18.57
N GLY A 21 -21.10 -7.23 -19.84
CA GLY A 21 -20.10 -6.25 -20.28
C GLY A 21 -20.66 -4.85 -20.46
N ALA A 22 -21.62 -4.46 -19.62
CA ALA A 22 -21.78 -3.05 -19.31
C ALA A 22 -20.45 -2.62 -18.71
N TRP A 23 -19.66 -1.87 -19.49
CA TRP A 23 -18.60 -1.05 -18.94
C TRP A 23 -19.14 -0.41 -17.67
N VAL A 24 -18.49 -0.62 -16.54
CA VAL A 24 -19.05 -0.10 -15.29
C VAL A 24 -19.07 1.41 -15.42
N GLU A 25 -20.27 1.96 -15.60
CA GLU A 25 -20.42 3.38 -15.88
C GLU A 25 -20.03 4.17 -14.64
N ALA A 26 -19.35 5.30 -14.86
CA ALA A 26 -19.00 6.20 -13.78
C ALA A 26 -20.29 6.69 -13.10
N PRO A 27 -20.31 6.78 -11.76
CA PRO A 27 -21.47 7.31 -11.04
C PRO A 27 -21.82 8.71 -11.54
N GLU A 28 -23.10 9.00 -11.74
CA GLU A 28 -23.56 10.32 -12.20
C GLU A 28 -23.27 11.42 -11.17
N LEU A 29 -23.47 11.11 -9.88
CA LEU A 29 -23.14 12.00 -8.77
C LEU A 29 -21.76 11.65 -8.19
N MET A 30 -20.81 12.56 -8.38
CA MET A 30 -19.50 12.48 -7.74
C MET A 30 -19.55 13.14 -6.36
N LEU A 31 -19.07 12.44 -5.34
CA LEU A 31 -18.99 12.93 -3.95
C LEU A 31 -20.35 13.22 -3.26
N PRO A 32 -21.29 12.25 -3.24
CA PRO A 32 -22.57 12.40 -2.56
C PRO A 32 -22.40 12.50 -1.03
N THR A 33 -23.28 13.24 -0.40
CA THR A 33 -23.47 13.30 1.06
C THR A 33 -24.07 12.00 1.60
N THR A 34 -23.99 11.80 2.93
CA THR A 34 -24.60 10.63 3.57
C THR A 34 -26.11 10.57 3.38
N GLU A 35 -26.77 11.72 3.30
CA GLU A 35 -28.21 11.82 3.04
C GLU A 35 -28.54 11.43 1.60
N GLU A 36 -27.78 11.95 0.62
CA GLU A 36 -27.95 11.58 -0.79
C GLU A 36 -27.71 10.09 -1.03
N ILE A 37 -26.72 9.47 -0.35
CA ILE A 37 -26.51 8.02 -0.40
C ILE A 37 -27.68 7.26 0.22
N ALA A 38 -28.27 7.77 1.30
CA ALA A 38 -29.41 7.11 1.96
C ALA A 38 -30.68 7.13 1.10
N GLU A 39 -30.89 8.20 0.33
CA GLU A 39 -32.02 8.35 -0.59
C GLU A 39 -31.82 7.62 -1.92
N MET A 40 -30.57 7.23 -2.23
CA MET A 40 -30.20 6.57 -3.48
C MET A 40 -30.82 5.17 -3.62
N PRO A 41 -31.40 4.83 -4.79
CA PRO A 41 -31.88 3.48 -5.08
C PRO A 41 -30.80 2.41 -4.83
N THR A 42 -31.18 1.26 -4.30
CA THR A 42 -30.23 0.17 -4.00
C THR A 42 -29.43 -0.29 -5.23
N SER A 43 -30.06 -0.29 -6.41
CA SER A 43 -29.38 -0.63 -7.67
C SER A 43 -28.24 0.33 -8.01
N GLU A 44 -28.42 1.63 -7.76
CA GLU A 44 -27.41 2.65 -8.01
C GLU A 44 -26.28 2.56 -6.99
N ARG A 45 -26.60 2.33 -5.71
CA ARG A 45 -25.60 2.08 -4.66
C ARG A 45 -24.71 0.86 -4.97
N GLU A 46 -25.33 -0.22 -5.44
CA GLU A 46 -24.58 -1.41 -5.87
C GLU A 46 -23.71 -1.16 -7.10
N GLN A 47 -24.25 -0.48 -8.13
CA GLN A 47 -23.49 -0.13 -9.33
C GLN A 47 -22.27 0.71 -8.98
N ARG A 48 -22.46 1.68 -8.09
CA ARG A 48 -21.40 2.55 -7.57
C ARG A 48 -20.33 1.77 -6.82
N ALA A 49 -20.70 0.84 -5.93
CA ALA A 49 -19.73 -0.02 -5.25
C ALA A 49 -18.95 -0.90 -6.25
N ARG A 50 -19.64 -1.47 -7.26
CA ARG A 50 -19.00 -2.26 -8.34
C ARG A 50 -18.02 -1.41 -9.16
N PHE A 51 -18.39 -0.16 -9.47
CA PHE A 51 -17.53 0.78 -10.18
C PHE A 51 -16.23 1.00 -9.42
N TYR A 52 -16.31 1.44 -8.17
CA TYR A 52 -15.12 1.74 -7.40
C TYR A 52 -14.29 0.51 -7.14
N LEU A 53 -14.90 -0.64 -6.80
CA LEU A 53 -14.15 -1.90 -6.65
C LEU A 53 -13.39 -2.26 -7.93
N SER A 54 -14.02 -2.13 -9.10
CA SER A 54 -13.34 -2.34 -10.39
C SER A 54 -12.23 -1.32 -10.63
N ALA A 55 -12.42 -0.05 -10.25
CA ALA A 55 -11.44 1.02 -10.39
C ALA A 55 -10.22 0.78 -9.47
N PHE A 56 -10.43 0.33 -8.23
CA PHE A 56 -9.36 -0.10 -7.32
C PHE A 56 -8.53 -1.23 -7.94
N LEU A 57 -9.19 -2.28 -8.41
CA LEU A 57 -8.53 -3.45 -9.01
C LEU A 57 -7.75 -3.07 -10.28
N LEU A 58 -8.37 -2.28 -11.16
CA LEU A 58 -7.72 -1.80 -12.38
C LEU A 58 -6.51 -0.93 -12.06
N THR A 59 -6.66 0.03 -11.14
CA THR A 59 -5.57 0.93 -10.73
C THR A 59 -4.42 0.15 -10.08
N TYR A 60 -4.73 -0.83 -9.23
CA TYR A 60 -3.72 -1.70 -8.65
C TYR A 60 -2.99 -2.50 -9.74
N GLY A 61 -3.73 -3.09 -10.69
CA GLY A 61 -3.16 -3.83 -11.82
C GLY A 61 -2.26 -2.96 -12.70
N VAL A 62 -2.71 -1.75 -13.06
CA VAL A 62 -1.91 -0.78 -13.81
C VAL A 62 -0.66 -0.38 -13.03
N THR A 63 -0.79 -0.13 -11.73
CA THR A 63 0.35 0.21 -10.85
C THR A 63 1.40 -0.89 -10.85
N LEU A 64 0.98 -2.15 -10.68
CA LEU A 64 1.86 -3.32 -10.75
C LEU A 64 2.57 -3.41 -12.09
N VAL A 65 1.83 -3.29 -13.20
CA VAL A 65 2.37 -3.37 -14.56
C VAL A 65 3.39 -2.27 -14.82
N VAL A 66 3.02 -1.01 -14.55
CA VAL A 66 3.86 0.16 -14.82
C VAL A 66 5.10 0.17 -13.93
N GLY A 67 4.94 -0.04 -12.62
CA GLY A 67 6.06 -0.06 -11.69
C GLY A 67 7.05 -1.19 -11.97
N THR A 68 6.55 -2.40 -12.26
CA THR A 68 7.41 -3.52 -12.66
C THR A 68 8.13 -3.24 -13.97
N ALA A 69 7.45 -2.65 -14.96
CA ALA A 69 8.08 -2.27 -16.23
C ALA A 69 9.19 -1.23 -16.02
N ILE A 70 8.96 -0.22 -15.17
CA ILE A 70 9.98 0.77 -14.80
C ILE A 70 11.18 0.08 -14.16
N MET A 71 10.97 -0.79 -13.17
CA MET A 71 12.08 -1.46 -12.46
C MET A 71 12.85 -2.45 -13.33
N LYS A 72 12.21 -3.04 -14.34
CA LYS A 72 12.83 -4.01 -15.26
C LYS A 72 13.57 -3.35 -16.42
N VAL A 73 12.91 -2.41 -17.10
CA VAL A 73 13.41 -1.80 -18.35
C VAL A 73 14.24 -0.56 -18.04
N GLY A 74 13.89 0.17 -16.99
CA GLY A 74 14.55 1.40 -16.60
C GLY A 74 16.06 1.28 -16.37
N PRO A 75 16.59 0.21 -15.73
CA PRO A 75 18.03 0.01 -15.60
C PRO A 75 18.77 -0.08 -16.94
N ALA A 76 18.19 -0.73 -17.96
CA ALA A 76 18.81 -0.81 -19.28
C ALA A 76 18.89 0.57 -19.96
N ILE A 77 17.80 1.34 -19.90
CA ILE A 77 17.72 2.69 -20.47
C ILE A 77 18.66 3.67 -19.73
N CYS A 78 18.72 3.59 -18.40
CA CYS A 78 19.52 4.51 -17.58
C CYS A 78 21.01 4.13 -17.53
N GLY A 79 21.32 2.83 -17.61
CA GLY A 79 22.70 2.32 -17.60
C GLY A 79 23.45 2.68 -18.88
N GLU A 80 22.82 2.51 -20.04
CA GLU A 80 23.38 2.88 -21.35
C GLU A 80 23.76 4.38 -21.41
N ARG A 81 23.08 5.23 -20.65
CA ARG A 81 23.36 6.67 -20.56
C ARG A 81 24.56 7.03 -19.66
N ARG A 82 24.90 6.18 -18.68
CA ARG A 82 25.99 6.46 -17.73
C ARG A 82 27.35 5.92 -18.20
N ASP A 83 27.35 4.81 -18.93
CA ASP A 83 28.59 4.26 -19.51
C ASP A 83 29.22 5.20 -20.57
N VAL A 84 28.44 6.15 -21.11
CA VAL A 84 28.90 7.17 -22.08
C VAL A 84 29.58 8.38 -21.38
N TYR A 85 29.46 8.52 -20.06
CA TYR A 85 29.87 9.71 -19.31
C TYR A 85 30.86 9.44 -18.16
N GLU A 86 31.59 8.32 -18.17
CA GLU A 86 32.83 8.24 -17.39
C GLU A 86 33.97 8.88 -18.21
N PRO A 87 34.45 10.08 -17.86
CA PRO A 87 35.64 10.62 -18.48
C PRO A 87 36.83 9.81 -17.98
N MET A 88 37.63 9.28 -18.91
CA MET A 88 38.99 8.81 -18.61
C MET A 88 39.74 9.93 -17.90
N GLY A 89 39.98 9.79 -16.60
CA GLY A 89 40.62 10.80 -15.76
C GLY A 89 41.42 10.14 -14.64
N ASN A 90 42.65 9.76 -15.00
CA ASN A 90 43.87 9.56 -14.19
C ASN A 90 43.77 9.18 -12.69
N THR A 91 44.35 8.02 -12.41
CA THR A 91 45.26 7.66 -11.29
C THR A 91 45.53 8.72 -10.23
N ASP A 92 45.26 8.35 -8.96
CA ASP A 92 46.30 8.08 -7.94
C ASP A 92 45.71 7.26 -6.76
N SER A 93 46.24 6.03 -6.58
CA SER A 93 46.55 5.25 -5.33
C SER A 93 45.96 5.73 -3.99
N GLU A 94 45.38 4.94 -3.06
CA GLU A 94 45.42 3.53 -2.58
C GLU A 94 44.09 3.34 -1.78
N GLU A 95 43.45 2.18 -1.55
CA GLU A 95 43.90 0.82 -1.19
C GLU A 95 42.96 -0.24 -1.81
N GLU A 96 43.56 -1.36 -2.23
CA GLU A 96 42.92 -2.61 -2.64
C GLU A 96 42.18 -3.28 -1.46
N ASP A 97 40.94 -3.76 -1.67
CA ASP A 97 40.64 -5.18 -1.39
C ASP A 97 39.36 -5.69 -2.10
N SER A 98 39.57 -6.63 -3.02
CA SER A 98 38.61 -7.48 -3.76
C SER A 98 37.63 -6.83 -4.78
N ASP A 99 37.99 -6.93 -6.07
CA ASP A 99 37.14 -6.72 -7.25
C ASP A 99 36.05 -7.79 -7.47
N THR A 100 35.57 -8.39 -6.39
CA THR A 100 34.31 -9.16 -6.40
C THR A 100 33.19 -8.21 -6.01
N LEU A 101 32.45 -7.71 -7.01
CA LEU A 101 31.10 -7.18 -6.77
C LEU A 101 30.37 -8.19 -5.89
N PRO A 102 29.94 -7.84 -4.66
CA PRO A 102 29.23 -8.78 -3.81
C PRO A 102 28.03 -9.30 -4.59
N THR A 103 28.03 -10.61 -4.87
CA THR A 103 26.98 -11.33 -5.61
C THR A 103 25.70 -11.48 -4.80
N GLY A 104 25.75 -11.12 -3.51
CA GLY A 104 24.59 -11.09 -2.63
C GLY A 104 23.71 -9.85 -2.81
N PRO A 105 22.46 -9.89 -2.31
CA PRO A 105 21.59 -8.72 -2.29
C PRO A 105 22.23 -7.58 -1.49
N VAL A 106 22.53 -6.48 -2.17
CA VAL A 106 23.04 -5.26 -1.54
C VAL A 106 21.87 -4.33 -1.33
N ALA A 107 21.52 -4.10 -0.05
CA ALA A 107 20.62 -3.02 0.33
C ALA A 107 21.18 -1.70 -0.21
N GLN A 108 20.36 -0.88 -0.87
CA GLN A 108 20.79 0.45 -1.32
C GLN A 108 21.20 1.27 -0.09
N GLY A 109 22.52 1.33 0.18
CA GLY A 109 23.20 2.11 1.22
C GLY A 109 22.42 2.29 2.53
N SER A 110 22.79 1.57 3.58
CA SER A 110 22.22 1.75 4.93
C SER A 110 22.10 3.25 5.28
N LEU A 111 20.86 3.76 5.25
CA LEU A 111 20.56 5.15 5.60
C LEU A 111 20.92 5.33 7.07
N SER A 112 21.67 6.39 7.40
CA SER A 112 21.92 6.71 8.81
C SER A 112 20.59 6.89 9.55
N ALA A 113 20.55 6.51 10.84
CA ALA A 113 19.34 6.64 11.66
C ALA A 113 18.71 8.03 11.58
N THR A 114 19.53 9.10 11.60
CA THR A 114 19.06 10.48 11.44
C THR A 114 18.32 10.70 10.11
N ARG A 115 18.85 10.17 9.00
CA ARG A 115 18.19 10.30 7.69
C ARG A 115 16.89 9.49 7.65
N GLN A 116 16.88 8.29 8.24
CA GLN A 116 15.65 7.49 8.33
C GLN A 116 14.56 8.25 9.10
N ARG A 117 14.90 8.87 10.24
CA ARG A 117 13.95 9.67 11.04
C ARG A 117 13.40 10.88 10.28
N ILE A 118 14.24 11.62 9.56
CA ILE A 118 13.80 12.77 8.77
C ILE A 118 12.88 12.32 7.62
N LEU A 119 13.28 11.29 6.88
CA LEU A 119 12.50 10.75 5.78
C LEU A 119 11.16 10.21 6.29
N PHE A 120 11.18 9.40 7.34
CA PHE A 120 9.98 8.90 8.02
C PHE A 120 9.06 10.05 8.44
N GLY A 121 9.56 11.03 9.19
CA GLY A 121 8.75 12.16 9.63
C GLY A 121 8.13 12.96 8.47
N THR A 122 8.83 13.04 7.33
CA THR A 122 8.32 13.69 6.12
C THR A 122 7.19 12.89 5.47
N VAL A 123 7.39 11.60 5.22
CA VAL A 123 6.40 10.74 4.53
C VAL A 123 5.20 10.43 5.41
N PHE A 124 5.43 10.13 6.70
CA PHE A 124 4.36 9.97 7.69
C PHE A 124 3.57 11.25 7.84
N GLY A 125 4.24 12.41 8.00
CA GLY A 125 3.57 13.70 8.11
C GLY A 125 2.70 14.03 6.89
N ALA A 126 3.19 13.74 5.68
CA ALA A 126 2.40 13.90 4.46
C ALA A 126 1.20 12.95 4.41
N ASN A 127 1.38 11.67 4.78
CA ASN A 127 0.31 10.68 4.83
C ASN A 127 -0.78 11.07 5.85
N LEU A 128 -0.36 11.40 7.08
CA LEU A 128 -1.24 11.85 8.15
C LEU A 128 -2.01 13.11 7.75
N ALA A 129 -1.34 14.09 7.12
CA ALA A 129 -2.00 15.30 6.64
C ALA A 129 -3.04 15.01 5.56
N CYS A 130 -2.76 14.09 4.62
CA CYS A 130 -3.73 13.66 3.61
C CYS A 130 -4.95 12.99 4.25
N CYS A 131 -4.72 12.05 5.19
CA CYS A 131 -5.80 11.34 5.88
C CYS A 131 -6.66 12.30 6.72
N LEU A 132 -6.03 13.19 7.50
CA LEU A 132 -6.74 14.18 8.31
C LEU A 132 -7.54 15.14 7.43
N THR A 133 -6.95 15.63 6.33
CA THR A 133 -7.64 16.51 5.40
C THR A 133 -8.84 15.82 4.78
N ALA A 134 -8.69 14.57 4.33
CA ALA A 134 -9.79 13.77 3.81
C ALA A 134 -10.92 13.59 4.84
N ALA A 135 -10.58 13.18 6.06
CA ALA A 135 -11.56 12.93 7.10
C ALA A 135 -12.26 14.21 7.59
N ILE A 136 -11.52 15.30 7.81
CA ILE A 136 -12.08 16.59 8.23
C ILE A 136 -12.92 17.19 7.10
N ALA A 137 -12.48 17.11 5.84
CA ALA A 137 -13.26 17.58 4.70
C ALA A 137 -14.56 16.78 4.58
N SER A 138 -14.52 15.45 4.68
CA SER A 138 -15.72 14.61 4.67
C SER A 138 -16.66 14.92 5.84
N LEU A 139 -16.12 15.16 7.03
CA LEU A 139 -16.91 15.60 8.19
C LEU A 139 -17.59 16.94 7.93
N ALA A 140 -16.85 17.94 7.44
CA ALA A 140 -17.37 19.29 7.19
C ALA A 140 -18.44 19.35 6.09
N THR A 141 -18.45 18.38 5.18
CA THR A 141 -19.39 18.29 4.06
C THR A 141 -20.52 17.26 4.29
N ASN A 142 -20.72 16.74 5.50
CA ASN A 142 -21.71 15.69 5.80
C ASN A 142 -21.59 14.45 4.91
N ARG A 143 -20.36 14.01 4.69
CA ARG A 143 -19.98 12.85 3.88
C ARG A 143 -19.40 11.70 4.70
N LEU A 144 -19.06 11.95 5.97
CA LEU A 144 -18.56 10.92 6.86
C LEU A 144 -19.73 10.07 7.37
N SER A 145 -19.69 8.77 7.08
CA SER A 145 -20.71 7.79 7.48
C SER A 145 -20.22 6.88 8.59
N LYS A 146 -21.08 6.56 9.57
CA LYS A 146 -20.77 5.56 10.60
C LYS A 146 -20.70 4.14 10.03
N ASP A 147 -21.36 3.86 8.92
CA ASP A 147 -21.42 2.52 8.33
C ASP A 147 -20.20 2.22 7.44
N THR A 148 -19.73 3.21 6.68
CA THR A 148 -18.68 3.02 5.66
C THR A 148 -17.45 3.89 5.86
N GLY A 149 -17.52 4.91 6.73
CA GLY A 149 -16.44 5.87 6.97
C GLY A 149 -16.44 6.94 5.89
N LEU A 150 -15.43 6.92 5.01
CA LEU A 150 -15.39 7.83 3.86
C LEU A 150 -16.25 7.33 2.71
N ASP A 151 -16.51 8.23 1.76
CA ASP A 151 -17.04 7.85 0.45
C ASP A 151 -15.99 7.11 -0.38
N TRP A 152 -16.50 6.32 -1.32
CA TRP A 152 -15.69 5.57 -2.27
C TRP A 152 -14.71 6.46 -3.06
N GLU A 153 -15.11 7.66 -3.47
CA GLU A 153 -14.24 8.62 -4.16
C GLU A 153 -13.01 8.97 -3.32
N VAL A 154 -13.22 9.23 -2.03
CA VAL A 154 -12.16 9.71 -1.14
C VAL A 154 -11.21 8.56 -0.84
N TYR A 155 -11.74 7.36 -0.57
CA TYR A 155 -10.91 6.15 -0.48
C TYR A 155 -10.12 5.92 -1.77
N TYR A 156 -10.75 6.05 -2.93
CA TYR A 156 -10.11 5.85 -4.22
C TYR A 156 -9.04 6.91 -4.50
N LEU A 157 -9.28 8.17 -4.14
CA LEU A 157 -8.30 9.25 -4.27
C LEU A 157 -7.06 8.98 -3.40
N LEU A 158 -7.25 8.63 -2.12
CA LEU A 158 -6.15 8.30 -1.22
C LEU A 158 -5.35 7.09 -1.73
N PHE A 159 -6.05 6.07 -2.24
CA PHE A 159 -5.42 4.91 -2.86
C PHE A 159 -4.65 5.27 -4.13
N LEU A 160 -5.22 6.11 -4.99
CA LEU A 160 -4.56 6.58 -6.21
C LEU A 160 -3.29 7.37 -5.90
N ILE A 161 -3.31 8.21 -4.86
CA ILE A 161 -2.12 8.93 -4.37
C ILE A 161 -1.06 7.93 -3.93
N ASN A 162 -1.42 6.91 -3.15
CA ASN A 162 -0.48 5.89 -2.69
C ASN A 162 0.11 5.06 -3.86
N CYS A 163 -0.73 4.62 -4.81
CA CYS A 163 -0.30 3.93 -6.02
C CYS A 163 0.66 4.79 -6.86
N THR A 164 0.34 6.07 -7.05
CA THR A 164 1.20 7.02 -7.75
C THR A 164 2.53 7.18 -7.04
N TRP A 165 2.52 7.27 -5.71
CA TRP A 165 3.73 7.35 -4.90
C TRP A 165 4.64 6.13 -5.10
N LEU A 166 4.10 4.91 -5.11
CA LEU A 166 4.88 3.70 -5.39
C LEU A 166 5.53 3.72 -6.79
N VAL A 167 4.82 4.21 -7.81
CA VAL A 167 5.38 4.37 -9.18
C VAL A 167 6.49 5.42 -9.21
N VAL A 168 6.31 6.55 -8.52
CA VAL A 168 7.35 7.58 -8.39
C VAL A 168 8.59 7.02 -7.70
N GLN A 169 8.41 6.22 -6.64
CA GLN A 169 9.50 5.53 -5.98
C GLN A 169 10.24 4.59 -6.94
N ALA A 170 9.54 3.80 -7.76
CA ALA A 170 10.17 2.93 -8.76
C ALA A 170 11.04 3.72 -9.74
N ALA A 171 10.51 4.84 -10.26
CA ALA A 171 11.26 5.70 -11.16
C ALA A 171 12.54 6.25 -10.48
N VAL A 172 12.40 6.80 -9.26
CA VAL A 172 13.53 7.35 -8.51
C VAL A 172 14.55 6.27 -8.13
N ALA A 173 14.10 5.06 -7.75
CA ALA A 173 14.96 3.93 -7.41
C ALA A 173 15.83 3.51 -8.60
N VAL A 174 15.23 3.43 -9.78
CA VAL A 174 15.93 3.16 -11.05
C VAL A 174 16.92 4.27 -11.38
N PHE A 175 16.51 5.54 -11.29
CA PHE A 175 17.42 6.66 -11.56
C PHE A 175 18.61 6.69 -10.59
N ARG A 176 18.44 6.20 -9.36
CA ARG A 176 19.53 6.12 -8.37
C ARG A 176 20.40 4.88 -8.49
N LEU A 177 19.97 3.88 -9.25
CA LEU A 177 20.70 2.64 -9.44
C LEU A 177 22.09 2.93 -10.05
N ARG A 178 23.15 2.41 -9.43
CA ARG A 178 24.54 2.59 -9.88
C ARG A 178 25.16 1.25 -10.25
N GLY A 179 25.98 1.26 -11.30
CA GLY A 179 26.62 0.07 -11.87
C GLY A 179 25.61 -0.88 -12.53
N ARG A 180 26.12 -2.04 -12.97
CA ARG A 180 25.33 -3.13 -13.56
C ARG A 180 24.59 -3.92 -12.47
N ARG A 181 23.63 -3.28 -11.82
CA ARG A 181 22.74 -3.92 -10.83
C ARG A 181 21.33 -4.00 -11.37
N LYS A 182 20.56 -4.96 -10.86
CA LYS A 182 19.15 -5.15 -11.20
C LYS A 182 18.31 -5.33 -9.93
N PHE A 183 17.03 -5.01 -10.05
CA PHE A 183 16.04 -5.36 -9.05
C PHE A 183 15.45 -6.74 -9.39
N SER A 184 15.08 -7.52 -8.35
CA SER A 184 14.27 -8.72 -8.56
C SER A 184 12.88 -8.33 -9.10
N LEU A 185 12.30 -9.20 -9.92
CA LEU A 185 10.98 -8.99 -10.52
C LEU A 185 9.84 -8.98 -9.49
N SER A 186 10.00 -9.68 -8.36
CA SER A 186 8.98 -9.77 -7.31
C SER A 186 8.94 -8.54 -6.41
N VAL A 187 10.05 -7.79 -6.33
CA VAL A 187 10.25 -6.71 -5.35
C VAL A 187 9.18 -5.64 -5.43
N PHE A 188 8.80 -5.20 -6.64
CA PHE A 188 7.78 -4.16 -6.77
C PHE A 188 6.43 -4.65 -6.22
N ALA A 189 6.05 -5.90 -6.53
CA ALA A 189 4.80 -6.50 -6.07
C ALA A 189 4.79 -6.72 -4.54
N GLU A 190 5.92 -7.14 -3.97
CA GLU A 190 6.09 -7.22 -2.51
C GLU A 190 5.90 -5.84 -1.87
N CYS A 191 6.51 -4.81 -2.47
CA CYS A 191 6.42 -3.43 -2.02
C CYS A 191 4.99 -2.88 -2.12
N THR A 192 4.23 -3.21 -3.16
CA THR A 192 2.82 -2.80 -3.24
C THR A 192 1.98 -3.47 -2.18
N ILE A 193 2.21 -4.76 -1.89
CA ILE A 193 1.51 -5.46 -0.79
C ILE A 193 1.80 -4.75 0.54
N VAL A 194 3.07 -4.52 0.87
CA VAL A 194 3.46 -3.84 2.11
C VAL A 194 2.91 -2.41 2.17
N GLY A 195 2.88 -1.69 1.05
CA GLY A 195 2.45 -0.30 0.99
C GLY A 195 0.93 -0.11 0.94
N THR A 196 0.13 -1.09 0.49
CA THR A 196 -1.31 -0.90 0.28
C THR A 196 -2.23 -1.85 1.04
N TRP A 197 -1.73 -2.97 1.61
CA TRP A 197 -2.62 -3.94 2.25
C TRP A 197 -3.05 -3.53 3.67
N PRO A 198 -4.34 -3.71 4.02
CA PRO A 198 -4.88 -3.36 5.34
C PRO A 198 -4.17 -3.98 6.55
N ILE A 199 -3.52 -5.13 6.35
CA ILE A 199 -2.89 -5.89 7.44
C ILE A 199 -1.42 -5.47 7.64
N LEU A 200 -0.78 -4.91 6.61
CA LEU A 200 0.68 -4.73 6.56
C LEU A 200 1.11 -3.27 6.45
N SER A 201 0.24 -2.42 5.93
CA SER A 201 0.55 -1.04 5.60
C SER A 201 0.25 -0.10 6.76
N ASP A 202 1.31 0.56 7.24
CA ASP A 202 1.22 1.65 8.20
C ASP A 202 0.38 2.83 7.67
N ALA A 203 0.37 3.05 6.35
CA ALA A 203 -0.44 4.09 5.74
C ALA A 203 -1.94 3.80 5.88
N TYR A 204 -2.32 2.51 5.82
CA TYR A 204 -3.69 2.07 6.07
C TYR A 204 -4.03 2.15 7.56
N ASP A 205 -3.11 1.74 8.44
CA ASP A 205 -3.29 1.86 9.90
C ASP A 205 -3.44 3.33 10.35
N THR A 206 -2.70 4.25 9.73
CA THR A 206 -2.91 5.69 9.91
C THR A 206 -4.31 6.12 9.47
N LEU A 207 -4.77 5.65 8.30
CA LEU A 207 -6.09 6.02 7.77
C LEU A 207 -7.23 5.54 8.69
N LYS A 208 -7.20 4.27 9.11
CA LYS A 208 -8.27 3.72 10.00
C LYS A 208 -8.34 4.50 11.32
N ASP A 209 -7.20 4.85 11.91
CA ASP A 209 -7.12 5.56 13.19
C ASP A 209 -7.62 7.00 13.06
N VAL A 210 -7.24 7.66 11.95
CA VAL A 210 -7.75 8.99 11.63
C VAL A 210 -9.27 8.96 11.44
N LEU A 211 -9.80 7.96 10.74
CA LEU A 211 -11.24 7.79 10.55
C LEU A 211 -11.99 7.54 11.85
N PHE A 212 -11.44 6.70 12.72
CA PHE A 212 -12.00 6.48 14.04
C PHE A 212 -12.12 7.79 14.83
N GLY A 213 -11.04 8.60 14.87
CA GLY A 213 -11.08 9.90 15.54
C GLY A 213 -12.09 10.87 14.91
N ALA A 214 -12.24 10.86 13.59
CA ALA A 214 -13.24 11.69 12.90
C ALA A 214 -14.68 11.28 13.25
N LEU A 215 -14.97 9.98 13.29
CA LEU A 215 -16.28 9.45 13.69
C LEU A 215 -16.60 9.79 15.15
N CYS A 216 -15.61 9.74 16.02
CA CYS A 216 -15.73 10.19 17.41
C CYS A 216 -16.10 11.67 17.51
N ILE A 217 -15.48 12.52 16.67
CA ILE A 217 -15.76 13.97 16.63
C ILE A 217 -17.17 14.25 16.07
N GLN A 218 -17.64 13.43 15.13
CA GLN A 218 -18.99 13.51 14.56
C GLN A 218 -20.11 13.24 15.58
N SER A 219 -19.85 12.45 16.62
CA SER A 219 -20.88 12.08 17.59
C SER A 219 -21.40 13.29 18.40
N GLU A 220 -22.63 13.19 18.91
CA GLU A 220 -23.25 14.21 19.77
C GLU A 220 -22.62 14.26 21.17
N TYR A 221 -22.02 13.16 21.63
CA TYR A 221 -21.48 13.05 22.97
C TYR A 221 -20.11 13.75 23.11
N VAL A 222 -20.03 14.74 24.00
CA VAL A 222 -18.78 15.48 24.29
C VAL A 222 -17.62 14.54 24.68
N LEU A 223 -17.91 13.46 25.42
CA LEU A 223 -16.92 12.45 25.78
C LEU A 223 -16.28 11.81 24.55
N LEU A 224 -17.07 11.45 23.53
CA LEU A 224 -16.56 10.86 22.30
C LEU A 224 -15.72 11.87 21.51
N LYS A 225 -16.11 13.14 21.47
CA LYS A 225 -15.28 14.20 20.84
C LYS A 225 -13.90 14.31 21.50
N ILE A 226 -13.84 14.23 22.83
CA ILE A 226 -12.58 14.22 23.58
C ILE A 226 -11.76 12.97 23.23
N ILE A 227 -12.39 11.80 23.17
CA ILE A 227 -11.73 10.55 22.77
C ILE A 227 -11.19 10.64 21.35
N GLY A 228 -11.93 11.20 20.40
CA GLY A 228 -11.47 11.39 19.03
C GLY A 228 -10.22 12.27 18.94
N ALA A 229 -10.23 13.41 19.64
CA ALA A 229 -9.05 14.28 19.72
C ALA A 229 -7.87 13.59 20.43
N ALA A 230 -8.14 12.85 21.50
CA ALA A 230 -7.12 12.09 22.24
C ALA A 230 -6.51 10.97 21.38
N SER A 231 -7.31 10.27 20.58
CA SER A 231 -6.86 9.25 19.63
C SER A 231 -5.91 9.82 18.57
N TRP A 232 -6.24 10.95 17.95
CA TRP A 232 -5.34 11.62 17.01
C TRP A 232 -4.04 12.09 17.67
N MET A 233 -4.11 12.66 18.87
CA MET A 233 -2.91 13.02 19.62
C MET A 233 -2.06 11.79 19.95
N TYR A 234 -2.70 10.69 20.36
CA TYR A 234 -2.03 9.43 20.66
C TYR A 234 -1.29 8.89 19.44
N LEU A 235 -1.93 8.85 18.27
CA LEU A 235 -1.33 8.43 16.99
C LEU A 235 -0.04 9.21 16.69
N ILE A 236 -0.06 10.54 16.85
CA ILE A 236 1.13 11.38 16.64
C ILE A 236 2.21 11.05 17.66
N LEU A 237 1.85 10.98 18.95
CA LEU A 237 2.79 10.76 20.04
C LEU A 237 3.48 9.39 19.94
N ILE A 238 2.74 8.35 19.57
CA ILE A 238 3.30 7.00 19.46
C ILE A 238 4.26 6.89 18.26
N HIS A 239 3.95 7.53 17.13
CA HIS A 239 4.85 7.58 15.97
C HIS A 239 6.12 8.40 16.27
N VAL A 240 6.01 9.49 17.04
CA VAL A 240 7.18 10.23 17.54
C VAL A 240 8.01 9.37 18.50
N TYR A 241 7.37 8.56 19.34
CA TYR A 241 8.06 7.62 20.21
C TYR A 241 8.81 6.55 19.41
N PHE A 242 8.16 5.91 18.43
CA PHE A 242 8.78 4.90 17.56
C PHE A 242 9.91 5.47 16.70
N ALA A 243 9.83 6.73 16.27
CA ALA A 243 10.91 7.40 15.55
C ALA A 243 12.21 7.56 16.37
N ARG A 244 12.17 7.37 17.69
CA ARG A 244 13.37 7.41 18.55
C ARG A 244 14.13 6.10 18.59
N ASP A 245 13.48 4.98 18.27
CA ASP A 245 14.08 3.66 18.22
C ASP A 245 14.51 3.34 16.77
N ASP A 246 15.79 2.99 16.60
CA ASP A 246 16.40 2.79 15.27
C ASP A 246 15.83 1.57 14.53
N ASN A 247 15.39 0.54 15.27
CA ASN A 247 14.76 -0.63 14.65
C ASN A 247 13.32 -0.32 14.25
N CYS A 248 12.58 0.40 15.11
CA CYS A 248 11.20 0.79 14.82
C CYS A 248 11.13 1.73 13.62
N VAL A 249 11.98 2.76 13.57
CA VAL A 249 11.99 3.70 12.44
C VAL A 249 12.40 3.02 11.13
N ALA A 250 13.30 2.04 11.17
CA ALA A 250 13.69 1.25 10.00
C ALA A 250 12.51 0.39 9.48
N ASP A 251 11.72 -0.20 10.38
CA ASP A 251 10.55 -0.98 10.01
C ASP A 251 9.36 -0.13 9.54
N LEU A 252 9.23 1.10 10.05
CA LEU A 252 8.20 2.05 9.66
C LEU A 252 8.53 2.70 8.30
N ILE A 253 9.76 3.15 8.10
CA ILE A 253 10.17 3.75 6.82
C ILE A 253 10.05 2.75 5.67
N LEU A 254 10.26 1.45 5.92
CA LEU A 254 10.04 0.40 4.94
C LEU A 254 8.57 0.27 4.52
N CYS A 255 7.59 0.62 5.35
CA CYS A 255 6.18 0.63 4.96
C CYS A 255 5.86 1.79 3.99
N TYR A 256 6.56 2.92 4.11
CA TYR A 256 6.34 4.11 3.26
C TYR A 256 7.24 4.19 2.03
N LEU A 257 8.46 3.67 2.12
CA LEU A 257 9.53 3.79 1.12
C LEU A 257 10.06 2.43 0.62
N CYS A 258 9.24 1.38 0.71
CA CYS A 258 9.58 0.00 0.36
C CYS A 258 10.34 -0.13 -0.97
N VAL A 259 9.87 0.53 -2.04
CA VAL A 259 10.47 0.43 -3.38
C VAL A 259 11.82 1.15 -3.44
N LEU A 260 11.94 2.33 -2.80
CA LEU A 260 13.21 3.07 -2.74
C LEU A 260 14.29 2.35 -1.92
N MET A 261 13.88 1.57 -0.93
CA MET A 261 14.79 0.83 -0.04
C MET A 261 15.01 -0.61 -0.49
N ALA A 262 14.46 -1.00 -1.63
CA ALA A 262 14.54 -2.35 -2.13
C ALA A 262 15.99 -2.82 -2.36
N PRO A 263 16.32 -4.07 -2.02
CA PRO A 263 17.62 -4.64 -2.30
C PRO A 263 17.85 -4.80 -3.81
N THR A 264 19.11 -4.71 -4.22
CA THR A 264 19.57 -4.88 -5.61
C THR A 264 20.57 -6.02 -5.69
N THR A 265 20.62 -6.73 -6.81
CA THR A 265 21.62 -7.77 -7.08
C THR A 265 22.54 -7.33 -8.21
N ALA A 266 23.78 -7.82 -8.22
CA ALA A 266 24.68 -7.64 -9.35
C ALA A 266 24.14 -8.39 -10.58
N GLU A 267 24.42 -7.86 -11.78
CA GLU A 267 24.14 -8.54 -13.03
C GLU A 267 25.24 -9.60 -13.27
N ASP A 268 24.88 -10.88 -13.33
CA ASP A 268 25.81 -11.94 -13.69
C ASP A 268 26.35 -11.69 -15.12
N VAL A 269 27.68 -11.77 -15.28
CA VAL A 269 28.41 -11.41 -16.53
C VAL A 269 28.23 -12.45 -17.65
N ASP A 270 27.52 -13.55 -17.41
CA ASP A 270 27.27 -14.55 -18.43
C ASP A 270 26.17 -14.09 -19.39
N GLY A 271 26.66 -13.47 -20.48
CA GLY A 271 25.90 -13.10 -21.65
C GLY A 271 25.11 -14.27 -22.20
N ASN A 272 23.82 -14.31 -21.87
CA ASN A 272 22.83 -14.85 -22.77
C ASN A 272 21.68 -13.85 -22.87
N SER A 273 21.73 -13.11 -23.98
CA SER A 273 20.73 -12.20 -24.52
C SER A 273 19.32 -12.76 -24.33
N THR A 274 18.69 -12.47 -23.20
CA THR A 274 17.29 -12.82 -22.99
C THR A 274 16.48 -11.70 -23.62
N SER A 275 16.20 -11.93 -24.90
CA SER A 275 15.08 -11.41 -25.66
C SER A 275 14.02 -10.75 -24.79
N ILE A 276 13.65 -9.53 -25.19
CA ILE A 276 12.44 -8.81 -24.78
C ILE A 276 11.25 -9.72 -25.10
N SER A 277 10.96 -10.66 -24.21
CA SER A 277 9.83 -11.57 -24.37
C SER A 277 8.61 -10.79 -23.93
N TYR A 278 7.72 -10.60 -24.90
CA TYR A 278 6.47 -9.88 -24.86
C TYR A 278 5.77 -9.98 -23.50
N PHE A 279 5.31 -8.82 -23.03
CA PHE A 279 4.47 -8.61 -21.84
C PHE A 279 3.13 -9.36 -22.03
N SER A 280 3.14 -10.68 -21.87
CA SER A 280 1.98 -11.53 -22.11
C SER A 280 1.17 -11.70 -20.82
N PHE A 281 -0.15 -11.82 -20.98
CA PHE A 281 -1.20 -12.06 -19.97
C PHE A 281 -0.88 -13.21 -18.98
N SER A 282 0.13 -14.03 -19.27
CA SER A 282 0.64 -15.13 -18.45
C SER A 282 1.35 -14.68 -17.15
N PHE A 283 1.81 -13.42 -17.04
CA PHE A 283 2.46 -12.91 -15.83
C PHE A 283 1.50 -12.85 -14.62
N VAL A 284 0.26 -12.42 -14.82
CA VAL A 284 -0.76 -12.34 -13.74
C VAL A 284 -1.11 -13.75 -13.23
N ALA A 285 -1.23 -14.72 -14.14
CA ALA A 285 -1.48 -16.11 -13.78
C ALA A 285 -0.29 -16.77 -13.05
N ALA A 286 0.94 -16.47 -13.47
CA ALA A 286 2.15 -16.93 -12.79
C ALA A 286 2.31 -16.30 -11.40
N TRP A 287 1.89 -15.04 -11.22
CA TRP A 287 1.90 -14.36 -9.93
C TRP A 287 0.84 -14.92 -8.97
N CYS A 288 -0.37 -15.22 -9.45
CA CYS A 288 -1.38 -15.91 -8.64
C CYS A 288 -0.92 -17.29 -8.15
N ALA A 289 -0.09 -17.99 -8.93
CA ALA A 289 0.51 -19.28 -8.53
C ALA A 289 1.70 -19.14 -7.56
N SER A 290 2.36 -17.97 -7.50
CA SER A 290 3.53 -17.68 -6.64
C SER A 290 3.16 -16.82 -5.41
N ALA A 291 1.88 -16.52 -5.23
CA ALA A 291 1.40 -15.67 -4.14
C ALA A 291 1.71 -16.24 -2.75
N SER A 292 1.74 -17.56 -2.55
CA SER A 292 2.12 -18.16 -1.26
C SER A 292 3.55 -17.82 -0.87
N ASP A 293 4.48 -17.92 -1.83
CA ASP A 293 5.91 -17.76 -1.58
C ASP A 293 6.29 -16.29 -1.38
N THR A 294 5.41 -15.38 -1.81
CA THR A 294 5.57 -13.93 -1.64
C THR A 294 4.86 -13.42 -0.38
N VAL A 295 3.62 -13.86 -0.15
CA VAL A 295 2.77 -13.36 0.95
C VAL A 295 3.18 -13.99 2.28
N LEU A 296 3.52 -15.28 2.31
CA LEU A 296 3.83 -15.97 3.57
C LEU A 296 5.06 -15.39 4.29
N PRO A 297 6.19 -15.06 3.62
CA PRO A 297 7.31 -14.39 4.28
C PRO A 297 6.96 -12.99 4.79
N LEU A 298 6.12 -12.23 4.07
CA LEU A 298 5.67 -10.92 4.50
C LEU A 298 4.77 -10.99 5.74
N LEU A 299 3.91 -12.01 5.82
CA LEU A 299 3.12 -12.31 7.01
C LEU A 299 4.03 -12.76 8.16
N TYR A 300 5.06 -13.58 7.89
CA TYR A 300 6.02 -13.99 8.91
C TYR A 300 6.82 -12.80 9.47
N LYS A 301 7.08 -11.77 8.64
CA LYS A 301 7.73 -10.53 9.11
C LYS A 301 6.90 -9.79 10.17
N GLN A 302 5.58 -10.00 10.23
CA GLN A 302 4.71 -9.45 11.28
C GLN A 302 4.98 -10.07 12.65
N VAL A 303 5.57 -11.26 12.70
CA VAL A 303 5.90 -12.02 13.92
C VAL A 303 7.15 -11.44 14.62
N THR A 304 7.89 -10.55 13.96
CA THR A 304 9.12 -9.96 14.52
C THR A 304 8.83 -9.19 15.82
N PRO A 305 9.73 -9.22 16.82
CA PRO A 305 9.53 -8.51 18.09
C PRO A 305 9.27 -7.00 17.90
N THR A 306 9.92 -6.39 16.92
CA THR A 306 9.72 -4.98 16.57
C THR A 306 8.31 -4.73 16.05
N LYS A 307 7.82 -5.51 15.08
CA LYS A 307 6.45 -5.37 14.56
C LYS A 307 5.38 -5.68 15.62
N ARG A 308 5.61 -6.69 16.46
CA ARG A 308 4.79 -6.96 17.67
C ARG A 308 4.70 -5.74 18.57
N HIS A 309 5.82 -5.10 18.86
CA HIS A 309 5.87 -3.90 19.70
C HIS A 309 5.09 -2.75 19.07
N LEU A 310 5.29 -2.48 17.77
CA LEU A 310 4.54 -1.47 17.02
C LEU A 310 3.02 -1.73 17.09
N LEU A 311 2.60 -2.94 16.69
CA LEU A 311 1.18 -3.32 16.63
C LEU A 311 0.49 -3.25 17.99
N LEU A 312 1.14 -3.69 19.07
CA LEU A 312 0.51 -3.70 20.39
C LEU A 312 0.37 -2.29 20.97
N TYR A 313 1.42 -1.47 20.87
CA TYR A 313 1.38 -0.12 21.44
C TYR A 313 0.44 0.78 20.67
N GLU A 314 0.34 0.63 19.36
CA GLU A 314 -0.60 1.41 18.55
C GLU A 314 -2.05 0.90 18.67
N ASN A 315 -2.29 -0.39 18.41
CA ASN A 315 -3.66 -0.88 18.26
C ASN A 315 -4.38 -1.09 19.60
N VAL A 316 -3.70 -1.41 20.71
CA VAL A 316 -4.39 -1.70 21.97
C VAL A 316 -5.11 -0.47 22.53
N PRO A 317 -4.46 0.71 22.64
CA PRO A 317 -5.16 1.93 23.08
C PRO A 317 -6.30 2.34 22.14
N GLN A 318 -6.10 2.21 20.82
CA GLN A 318 -7.15 2.50 19.84
C GLN A 318 -8.33 1.54 19.98
N ALA A 319 -8.08 0.24 20.22
CA ALA A 319 -9.12 -0.74 20.49
C ALA A 319 -9.92 -0.39 21.76
N VAL A 320 -9.24 0.07 22.83
CA VAL A 320 -9.91 0.54 24.06
C VAL A 320 -10.82 1.73 23.75
N PHE A 321 -10.34 2.72 23.00
CA PHE A 321 -11.16 3.85 22.58
C PHE A 321 -12.34 3.41 21.71
N ALA A 322 -12.13 2.47 20.80
CA ALA A 322 -13.17 1.92 19.94
C ALA A 322 -14.26 1.17 20.74
N VAL A 323 -13.89 0.41 21.78
CA VAL A 323 -14.87 -0.22 22.67
C VAL A 323 -15.72 0.83 23.38
N VAL A 324 -15.10 1.89 23.91
CA VAL A 324 -15.85 2.99 24.56
C VAL A 324 -16.80 3.65 23.58
N TYR A 325 -16.35 3.91 22.35
CA TYR A 325 -17.19 4.44 21.28
C TYR A 325 -18.40 3.55 21.01
N LEU A 326 -18.20 2.24 20.80
CA LEU A 326 -19.28 1.30 20.49
C LEU A 326 -20.30 1.15 21.62
N VAL A 327 -19.85 1.24 22.88
CA VAL A 327 -20.75 1.19 24.05
C VAL A 327 -21.61 2.43 24.15
N TRP A 328 -21.08 3.62 23.84
CA TRP A 328 -21.83 4.88 23.96
C TRP A 328 -22.70 5.22 22.75
N GLU A 329 -22.36 4.72 21.57
CA GLU A 329 -23.15 4.88 20.34
C GLU A 329 -24.16 3.75 20.11
N ASP A 330 -24.54 3.00 21.16
CA ASP A 330 -25.50 1.89 21.11
C ASP A 330 -25.20 0.87 19.97
N GLY A 331 -23.92 0.56 19.75
CA GLY A 331 -23.45 -0.37 18.70
C GLY A 331 -23.31 0.24 17.30
N GLY A 332 -23.43 1.56 17.16
CA GLY A 332 -23.66 2.29 15.91
C GLY A 332 -22.55 2.36 14.86
N SER A 333 -21.57 1.46 14.81
CA SER A 333 -20.64 1.39 13.66
C SER A 333 -19.97 0.02 13.49
N ILE A 334 -20.46 -0.75 12.50
CA ILE A 334 -19.82 -2.01 12.07
C ILE A 334 -18.38 -1.73 11.59
N LEU A 335 -18.16 -0.59 10.94
CA LEU A 335 -16.85 -0.18 10.47
C LEU A 335 -15.84 -0.06 11.61
N VAL A 336 -16.19 0.64 12.69
CA VAL A 336 -15.28 0.81 13.85
C VAL A 336 -14.97 -0.54 14.48
N ALA A 337 -15.97 -1.41 14.65
CA ALA A 337 -15.75 -2.76 15.16
C ALA A 337 -14.82 -3.58 14.26
N LEU A 338 -14.98 -3.50 12.94
CA LEU A 338 -14.17 -4.26 12.00
C LEU A 338 -12.72 -3.73 11.94
N LEU A 339 -12.55 -2.41 11.78
CA LEU A 339 -11.24 -1.79 11.57
C LEU A 339 -10.40 -1.69 12.85
N ASN A 340 -11.01 -1.44 14.01
CA ASN A 340 -10.28 -1.20 15.26
C ASN A 340 -10.28 -2.39 16.21
N LEU A 341 -11.14 -3.40 16.00
CA LEU A 341 -11.17 -4.61 16.82
C LEU A 341 -10.86 -5.86 16.01
N ALA A 342 -11.63 -6.17 14.96
CA ALA A 342 -11.51 -7.44 14.24
C ALA A 342 -10.17 -7.58 13.49
N ILE A 343 -9.78 -6.56 12.70
CA ILE A 343 -8.51 -6.57 11.96
C ILE A 343 -7.31 -6.59 12.93
N PRO A 344 -7.23 -5.72 13.97
CA PRO A 344 -6.15 -5.79 14.94
C PRO A 344 -6.11 -7.08 15.74
N ALA A 345 -7.25 -7.64 16.13
CA ALA A 345 -7.30 -8.94 16.79
C ALA A 345 -6.76 -10.06 15.88
N LEU A 346 -7.10 -10.03 14.59
CA LEU A 346 -6.54 -10.94 13.60
C LEU A 346 -5.03 -10.73 13.43
N GLN A 347 -4.56 -9.48 13.35
CA GLN A 347 -3.12 -9.15 13.28
C GLN A 347 -2.38 -9.70 14.50
N ILE A 348 -2.88 -9.45 15.71
CA ILE A 348 -2.29 -9.95 16.97
C ILE A 348 -2.30 -11.48 17.01
N PHE A 349 -3.42 -12.11 16.63
CA PHE A 349 -3.53 -13.56 16.56
C PHE A 349 -2.49 -14.16 15.60
N LEU A 350 -2.45 -13.69 14.36
CA LEU A 350 -1.48 -14.12 13.35
C LEU A 350 -0.05 -13.94 13.84
N THR A 351 0.20 -12.83 14.51
CA THR A 351 1.50 -12.49 15.07
C THR A 351 1.93 -13.44 16.20
N HIS A 352 1.01 -14.12 16.88
CA HIS A 352 1.32 -15.07 17.97
C HIS A 352 1.26 -16.55 17.57
N THR A 353 0.53 -16.89 16.50
CA THR A 353 0.32 -18.29 16.09
C THR A 353 1.16 -18.76 14.91
N LEU A 354 1.70 -17.83 14.12
CA LEU A 354 2.70 -18.09 13.08
C LEU A 354 4.11 -17.90 13.65
#